data_AF-J8HF85-F1
#
_entry.id   AF-J8HF85-F1
#
_cell.length_a   1.000
_cell.length_b   1.000
_cell.length_c   1.000
_cell.angle_alpha   90.00
_cell.angle_beta   90.00
_cell.angle_gamma   90.00
#
_symmetry.space_group_name_H-M   'P 1'
#
loop_
_entity.id
_entity.type
_entity.pdbx_description
1 polymer ?
#
loop_
_entity_poly.entity_id
_entity_poly.type
_entity_poly.pdbx_seq_one_letter_code
_entity_poly.pdbx_strand_id
1 'polypeptide(L)'
;MTNKICKLHRMERREVFMKVIDEMKKAGWQQLNADKPEKNNIFVMYSTGNDGTKNNFIELRPYDTNANNSSLPNSNDIREPNVKYTDGSFRLIRGYDKESGIGIGEGAWYSLVFHHGKPYSNNVGTLLNFEKYMVDLYLYVDKDTVIYCVYANDDEIPSEKGRTTIGFIGLPDEFYQPELFSPYSYPFSVLLSGGAYAQNAAIVTNRSKFVASATTSRVVSTFFWDKVFLKAPSNEGKIVFTPLYLGDTADGFRGKYDGFYIYKGSGFIYGDIVEVIENNEVQKYKLFYTYASSVSGQYNSFGEYAVALRIE
;
A
#
# COMPACT_ATOMS: atom_id res chain seq x y z
N MET A 1 14.84 -9.68 10.54
CA MET A 1 13.65 -8.83 10.58
C MET A 1 14.10 -7.40 10.73
N THR A 2 13.80 -6.57 9.74
CA THR A 2 13.99 -5.12 9.79
C THR A 2 12.85 -4.55 10.65
N ASN A 3 13.14 -3.69 11.62
CA ASN A 3 12.12 -3.12 12.51
C ASN A 3 11.23 -2.11 11.74
N LYS A 4 10.25 -2.60 10.97
CA LYS A 4 9.26 -1.77 10.28
C LYS A 4 8.19 -1.30 11.26
N ILE A 5 8.49 -0.23 12.00
CA ILE A 5 7.62 0.32 13.04
C ILE A 5 6.84 1.51 12.47
N CYS A 6 5.51 1.40 12.43
CA CYS A 6 4.65 2.47 11.95
C CYS A 6 4.46 3.56 13.00
N LYS A 7 4.71 4.82 12.60
CA LYS A 7 4.49 6.00 13.45
C LYS A 7 3.07 6.50 13.30
N LEU A 8 2.47 6.95 14.40
CA LEU A 8 1.12 7.51 14.41
C LEU A 8 1.14 9.01 14.05
N HIS A 9 0.29 9.39 13.11
CA HIS A 9 -0.01 10.77 12.77
C HIS A 9 -1.52 10.99 12.81
N ARG A 10 -1.97 11.89 13.69
CA ARG A 10 -3.36 12.35 13.71
C ARG A 10 -3.50 13.54 12.75
N MET A 11 -4.35 13.43 11.74
CA MET A 11 -4.46 14.48 10.73
C MET A 11 -5.79 14.46 9.98
N GLU A 12 -6.03 15.47 9.14
CA GLU A 12 -7.17 15.46 8.24
C GLU A 12 -6.89 14.54 7.05
N ARG A 13 -7.90 13.77 6.59
CA ARG A 13 -7.73 12.82 5.48
C ARG A 13 -7.09 13.42 4.23
N ARG A 14 -7.42 14.66 3.88
CA ARG A 14 -6.86 15.35 2.70
C ARG A 14 -5.34 15.53 2.77
N GLU A 15 -4.77 15.53 3.96
CA GLU A 15 -3.34 15.72 4.21
C GLU A 15 -2.55 14.42 4.05
N VAL A 16 -3.22 13.25 4.09
CA VAL A 16 -2.58 11.92 4.07
C VAL A 16 -1.65 11.74 2.86
N PHE A 17 -2.11 12.10 1.66
CA PHE A 17 -1.31 11.92 0.44
C PHE A 17 0.02 12.67 0.53
N MET A 18 -0.02 13.96 0.88
CA MET A 18 1.20 14.78 0.99
C MET A 18 2.07 14.32 2.14
N LYS A 19 1.49 13.86 3.25
CA LYS A 19 2.24 13.27 4.35
C LYS A 19 3.03 12.03 3.93
N VAL A 20 2.45 11.14 3.12
CA VAL A 20 3.16 9.99 2.54
C VAL A 20 4.30 10.47 1.65
N ILE A 21 4.06 11.42 0.74
CA ILE A 21 5.11 11.98 -0.12
C ILE A 21 6.26 12.60 0.69
N ASP A 22 5.94 13.35 1.75
CA ASP A 22 6.94 14.01 2.58
C ASP A 22 7.79 13.00 3.36
N GLU A 23 7.18 11.94 3.91
CA GLU A 23 7.93 10.87 4.58
C GLU A 23 8.77 10.04 3.61
N MET A 24 8.30 9.82 2.36
CA MET A 24 9.13 9.25 1.29
C MET A 24 10.38 10.10 1.06
N LYS A 25 10.23 11.43 0.89
CA LYS A 25 11.36 12.34 0.70
C LYS A 25 12.34 12.30 1.89
N LYS A 26 11.82 12.31 3.12
CA LYS A 26 12.64 12.21 4.34
C LYS A 26 13.41 10.89 4.44
N ALA A 27 12.82 9.79 4.00
CA ALA A 27 13.47 8.49 3.94
C ALA A 27 14.55 8.40 2.83
N GLY A 28 14.63 9.39 1.94
CA GLY A 28 15.62 9.48 0.89
C GLY A 28 15.11 9.11 -0.50
N TRP A 29 13.79 9.02 -0.70
CA TRP A 29 13.22 9.00 -2.04
C TRP A 29 13.39 10.36 -2.70
N GLN A 30 13.68 10.35 -3.99
CA GLN A 30 13.83 11.54 -4.82
C GLN A 30 12.59 11.74 -5.67
N GLN A 31 12.13 12.98 -5.78
CA GLN A 31 11.16 13.36 -6.78
C GLN A 31 11.90 13.79 -8.06
N LEU A 32 11.91 12.95 -9.07
CA LEU A 32 12.74 13.15 -10.28
C LEU A 32 12.27 14.31 -11.16
N ASN A 33 10.99 14.67 -11.06
CA ASN A 33 10.37 15.75 -11.82
C ASN A 33 10.23 17.06 -11.01
N ALA A 34 11.00 17.25 -9.94
CA ALA A 34 10.91 18.41 -9.05
C ALA A 34 11.20 19.77 -9.73
N ASP A 35 11.83 19.75 -10.91
CA ASP A 35 12.12 20.90 -11.76
C ASP A 35 11.06 21.14 -12.86
N LYS A 36 10.05 20.25 -12.98
CA LYS A 36 9.03 20.31 -14.03
C LYS A 36 7.78 21.09 -13.57
N PRO A 37 6.99 21.65 -14.51
CA PRO A 37 5.74 22.36 -14.17
C PRO A 37 4.74 21.50 -13.39
N GLU A 38 4.61 20.23 -13.76
CA GLU A 38 3.65 19.28 -13.17
C GLU A 38 4.10 18.67 -11.83
N LYS A 39 5.21 19.13 -11.23
CA LYS A 39 5.78 18.56 -10.00
C LYS A 39 4.83 18.47 -8.82
N ASN A 40 3.79 19.31 -8.78
CA ASN A 40 2.80 19.31 -7.71
C ASN A 40 1.57 18.46 -8.04
N ASN A 41 1.42 18.02 -9.27
CA ASN A 41 0.27 17.24 -9.74
C ASN A 41 0.65 15.78 -9.99
N ILE A 42 1.90 15.54 -10.39
CA ILE A 42 2.48 14.23 -10.66
C ILE A 42 3.78 14.12 -9.87
N PHE A 43 3.87 13.11 -9.04
CA PHE A 43 5.04 12.83 -8.21
C PHE A 43 5.75 11.61 -8.78
N VAL A 44 6.82 11.84 -9.56
CA VAL A 44 7.68 10.77 -10.08
C VAL A 44 8.71 10.43 -9.00
N MET A 45 8.41 9.43 -8.19
CA MET A 45 9.22 9.05 -7.03
C MET A 45 10.23 7.96 -7.41
N TYR A 46 11.48 8.13 -6.95
CA TYR A 46 12.59 7.23 -7.20
C TYR A 46 13.34 6.90 -5.91
N SER A 47 13.82 5.66 -5.79
CA SER A 47 14.72 5.26 -4.73
C SER A 47 15.73 4.21 -5.20
N THR A 48 16.94 4.31 -4.67
CA THR A 48 18.02 3.33 -4.85
C THR A 48 17.89 2.11 -3.93
N GLY A 49 16.84 2.06 -3.10
CA GLY A 49 16.70 1.06 -2.04
C GLY A 49 17.65 1.29 -0.87
N ASN A 50 17.48 0.53 0.22
CA ASN A 50 18.30 0.70 1.42
C ASN A 50 19.76 0.29 1.19
N ASP A 51 20.01 -0.67 0.29
CA ASP A 51 21.36 -1.12 -0.09
C ASP A 51 22.02 -0.30 -1.21
N GLY A 52 21.29 0.65 -1.81
CA GLY A 52 21.78 1.53 -2.88
C GLY A 52 21.86 0.87 -4.26
N THR A 53 21.36 -0.36 -4.44
CA THR A 53 21.49 -1.12 -5.69
C THR A 53 20.19 -1.25 -6.49
N LYS A 54 19.09 -0.72 -5.97
CA LYS A 54 17.74 -0.84 -6.57
C LYS A 54 17.45 0.33 -7.50
N ASN A 55 16.42 0.17 -8.32
CA ASN A 55 15.89 1.22 -9.17
C ASN A 55 14.37 1.22 -9.04
N ASN A 56 13.90 1.66 -7.88
CA ASN A 56 12.49 1.68 -7.54
C ASN A 56 11.87 2.95 -8.13
N PHE A 57 10.85 2.82 -8.95
CA PHE A 57 10.13 3.95 -9.53
C PHE A 57 8.63 3.79 -9.34
N ILE A 58 7.95 4.89 -9.04
CA ILE A 58 6.49 4.96 -9.03
C ILE A 58 6.03 6.37 -9.35
N GLU A 59 4.91 6.49 -10.05
CA GLU A 59 4.19 7.76 -10.14
C GLU A 59 3.00 7.76 -9.20
N LEU A 60 2.84 8.86 -8.48
CA LEU A 60 1.73 9.10 -7.57
C LEU A 60 1.05 10.41 -7.94
N ARG A 61 -0.27 10.44 -7.81
CA ARG A 61 -1.10 11.62 -8.05
C ARG A 61 -2.16 11.77 -6.97
N PRO A 62 -2.44 13.01 -6.52
CA PRO A 62 -3.49 13.28 -5.55
C PRO A 62 -4.88 13.35 -6.20
N TYR A 63 -5.10 12.68 -7.34
CA TYR A 63 -6.37 12.75 -8.06
C TYR A 63 -7.10 11.42 -7.99
N ASP A 64 -8.35 11.47 -7.52
CA ASP A 64 -9.24 10.31 -7.46
C ASP A 64 -9.84 10.00 -8.84
N THR A 65 -8.98 9.57 -9.75
CA THR A 65 -9.35 9.15 -11.09
C THR A 65 -8.21 8.37 -11.74
N ASN A 66 -8.59 7.51 -12.69
CA ASN A 66 -7.65 6.82 -13.57
C ASN A 66 -7.49 7.54 -14.92
N ALA A 67 -7.98 8.79 -15.04
CA ALA A 67 -7.81 9.59 -16.24
C ALA A 67 -6.33 9.88 -16.54
N ASN A 68 -6.03 10.12 -17.83
CA ASN A 68 -4.71 10.50 -18.28
C ASN A 68 -4.31 11.90 -17.76
N ASN A 69 -3.01 12.16 -17.68
CA ASN A 69 -2.45 13.42 -17.16
C ASN A 69 -2.99 14.67 -17.88
N SER A 70 -3.24 14.58 -19.20
CA SER A 70 -3.78 15.69 -20.00
C SER A 70 -5.23 16.07 -19.67
N SER A 71 -5.89 15.33 -18.79
CA SER A 71 -7.32 15.46 -18.51
C SER A 71 -7.63 15.33 -17.02
N LEU A 72 -6.69 15.72 -16.16
CA LEU A 72 -6.87 15.72 -14.70
C LEU A 72 -7.82 16.86 -14.29
N PRO A 73 -9.03 16.55 -13.80
CA PRO A 73 -9.95 17.59 -13.36
C PRO A 73 -9.58 18.03 -11.93
N ASN A 74 -9.49 19.34 -11.70
CA ASN A 74 -9.23 19.89 -10.36
C ASN A 74 -10.28 19.43 -9.32
N SER A 75 -11.49 19.09 -9.76
CA SER A 75 -12.54 18.54 -8.89
C SER A 75 -12.19 17.21 -8.25
N ASN A 76 -11.13 16.53 -8.72
CA ASN A 76 -10.69 15.25 -8.20
C ASN A 76 -9.42 15.35 -7.35
N ASP A 77 -8.83 16.55 -7.21
CA ASP A 77 -7.66 16.75 -6.36
C ASP A 77 -8.04 16.64 -4.88
N ILE A 78 -7.68 15.53 -4.25
CA ILE A 78 -8.12 15.19 -2.90
C ILE A 78 -7.51 16.04 -1.79
N ARG A 79 -6.55 16.91 -2.14
CA ARG A 79 -5.91 17.86 -1.21
C ARG A 79 -6.75 19.11 -1.03
N GLU A 80 -7.59 19.43 -2.01
CA GLU A 80 -8.37 20.66 -2.01
C GLU A 80 -9.51 20.60 -0.98
N PRO A 81 -9.73 21.67 -0.18
CA PRO A 81 -10.73 21.67 0.88
C PRO A 81 -12.16 21.40 0.43
N ASN A 82 -12.52 21.79 -0.78
CA ASN A 82 -13.86 21.63 -1.35
C ASN A 82 -14.05 20.30 -2.09
N VAL A 83 -13.00 19.47 -2.20
CA VAL A 83 -13.07 18.17 -2.87
C VAL A 83 -13.43 17.09 -1.87
N LYS A 84 -14.54 16.41 -2.16
CA LYS A 84 -15.11 15.34 -1.34
C LYS A 84 -14.60 13.95 -1.69
N TYR A 85 -13.69 13.84 -2.66
CA TYR A 85 -13.09 12.57 -3.04
C TYR A 85 -11.92 12.20 -2.14
N THR A 86 -11.65 10.91 -2.01
CA THR A 86 -10.81 10.43 -0.91
C THR A 86 -9.50 9.79 -1.32
N ASP A 87 -9.40 9.28 -2.55
CA ASP A 87 -8.32 8.40 -2.97
C ASP A 87 -7.39 9.08 -4.00
N GLY A 88 -6.12 8.70 -4.00
CA GLY A 88 -5.18 9.11 -5.04
C GLY A 88 -5.21 8.17 -6.24
N SER A 89 -4.22 8.32 -7.11
CA SER A 89 -3.90 7.33 -8.13
C SER A 89 -2.39 7.08 -8.22
N PHE A 90 -2.03 5.88 -8.65
CA PHE A 90 -0.65 5.50 -8.91
C PHE A 90 -0.50 4.84 -10.27
N ARG A 91 0.74 4.82 -10.74
CA ARG A 91 1.16 4.06 -11.90
C ARG A 91 2.55 3.50 -11.67
N LEU A 92 2.72 2.24 -12.04
CA LEU A 92 4.01 1.58 -11.97
C LEU A 92 4.80 1.88 -13.24
N ILE A 93 5.97 2.48 -13.07
CA ILE A 93 6.84 2.91 -14.17
C ILE A 93 8.17 2.17 -14.08
N ARG A 94 8.88 2.06 -15.21
CA ARG A 94 10.15 1.32 -15.33
C ARG A 94 11.35 2.24 -15.51
N GLY A 95 11.12 3.54 -15.53
CA GLY A 95 12.14 4.55 -15.67
C GLY A 95 11.53 5.94 -15.77
N TYR A 96 12.39 6.93 -15.95
CA TYR A 96 12.01 8.34 -16.02
C TYR A 96 12.50 8.96 -17.33
N ASP A 97 11.60 9.63 -18.04
CA ASP A 97 11.93 10.43 -19.20
C ASP A 97 12.18 11.88 -18.78
N LYS A 98 13.44 12.31 -18.90
CA LYS A 98 13.89 13.64 -18.51
C LYS A 98 13.33 14.75 -19.40
N GLU A 99 12.96 14.45 -20.65
CA GLU A 99 12.41 15.46 -21.55
C GLU A 99 10.97 15.77 -21.16
N SER A 100 10.11 14.75 -21.19
CA SER A 100 8.69 14.87 -20.89
C SER A 100 8.40 15.08 -19.40
N GLY A 101 9.32 14.72 -18.49
CA GLY A 101 9.13 14.87 -17.05
C GLY A 101 8.16 13.84 -16.45
N ILE A 102 7.89 12.76 -17.17
CA ILE A 102 7.02 11.65 -16.74
C ILE A 102 7.76 10.31 -16.85
N GLY A 103 7.16 9.27 -16.32
CA GLY A 103 7.68 7.92 -16.28
C GLY A 103 7.49 7.15 -17.59
N ILE A 104 8.44 6.26 -17.84
CA ILE A 104 8.49 5.33 -18.97
C ILE A 104 7.76 4.06 -18.58
N GLY A 105 6.82 3.59 -19.40
CA GLY A 105 6.16 2.30 -19.19
C GLY A 105 4.71 2.29 -19.60
N GLU A 106 3.88 1.61 -18.81
CA GLU A 106 2.44 1.52 -19.07
C GLU A 106 1.78 2.89 -18.96
N GLY A 107 0.69 3.14 -19.70
CA GLY A 107 -0.13 4.36 -19.58
C GLY A 107 -1.25 4.29 -18.57
N ALA A 108 -1.51 3.11 -17.99
CA ALA A 108 -2.64 2.86 -17.13
C ALA A 108 -2.43 3.44 -15.72
N TRP A 109 -3.47 4.04 -15.17
CA TRP A 109 -3.51 4.51 -13.79
C TRP A 109 -4.43 3.64 -12.96
N TYR A 110 -4.07 3.47 -11.70
CA TYR A 110 -4.79 2.66 -10.72
C TYR A 110 -5.11 3.51 -9.49
N SER A 111 -6.15 3.16 -8.75
CA SER A 111 -6.52 3.88 -7.53
C SER A 111 -5.51 3.62 -6.41
N LEU A 112 -5.10 4.67 -5.71
CA LEU A 112 -4.31 4.62 -4.48
C LEU A 112 -5.22 4.96 -3.31
N VAL A 113 -5.65 3.94 -2.58
CA VAL A 113 -6.79 4.08 -1.66
C VAL A 113 -6.33 4.60 -0.30
N PHE A 114 -7.01 5.64 0.20
CA PHE A 114 -6.84 6.20 1.55
C PHE A 114 -8.12 6.16 2.36
N HIS A 115 -9.23 5.71 1.76
CA HIS A 115 -10.50 5.57 2.43
C HIS A 115 -11.12 4.21 2.19
N HIS A 116 -11.76 3.68 3.23
CA HIS A 116 -12.45 2.42 3.16
C HIS A 116 -13.64 2.49 2.19
N GLY A 117 -13.70 1.58 1.23
CA GLY A 117 -14.88 1.41 0.38
C GLY A 117 -14.72 1.71 -1.11
N LYS A 118 -13.48 1.80 -1.62
CA LYS A 118 -13.23 1.83 -3.08
C LYS A 118 -13.51 0.45 -3.72
N PRO A 119 -14.34 0.35 -4.78
CA PRO A 119 -14.44 -0.85 -5.61
C PRO A 119 -13.20 -1.07 -6.50
N TYR A 120 -12.96 -2.30 -6.94
CA TYR A 120 -11.82 -2.64 -7.80
C TYR A 120 -11.88 -1.90 -9.15
N SER A 121 -10.71 -1.48 -9.64
CA SER A 121 -10.55 -0.88 -10.98
C SER A 121 -11.52 0.28 -11.28
N ASN A 122 -12.08 0.92 -10.25
CA ASN A 122 -13.08 1.97 -10.43
C ASN A 122 -12.40 3.30 -10.76
N ASN A 123 -12.88 3.96 -11.82
CA ASN A 123 -12.42 5.29 -12.23
C ASN A 123 -13.24 6.43 -11.62
N VAL A 124 -14.35 6.12 -10.94
CA VAL A 124 -15.21 7.07 -10.25
C VAL A 124 -14.68 7.34 -8.85
N GLY A 125 -14.58 8.61 -8.48
CA GLY A 125 -14.11 9.03 -7.17
C GLY A 125 -15.01 8.53 -6.04
N THR A 126 -14.40 8.20 -4.90
CA THR A 126 -15.13 7.78 -3.70
C THR A 126 -15.61 9.02 -2.96
N LEU A 127 -16.92 9.27 -2.96
CA LEU A 127 -17.47 10.48 -2.34
C LEU A 127 -17.58 10.31 -0.82
N LEU A 128 -17.06 11.29 -0.09
CA LEU A 128 -17.26 11.47 1.33
C LEU A 128 -18.19 12.66 1.58
N ASN A 129 -19.25 12.45 2.34
CA ASN A 129 -20.24 13.50 2.60
C ASN A 129 -19.93 14.39 3.81
N PHE A 130 -18.68 14.38 4.28
CA PHE A 130 -18.21 15.17 5.42
C PHE A 130 -17.25 16.27 4.95
N GLU A 131 -17.35 17.46 5.51
CA GLU A 131 -16.45 18.58 5.17
C GLU A 131 -15.05 18.38 5.77
N LYS A 132 -14.99 17.81 6.96
CA LYS A 132 -13.78 17.46 7.67
C LYS A 132 -13.87 16.02 8.12
N TYR A 133 -12.75 15.31 8.03
CA TYR A 133 -12.68 13.90 8.37
C TYR A 133 -11.29 13.57 8.92
N MET A 134 -11.22 13.36 10.23
CA MET A 134 -9.98 13.10 10.94
C MET A 134 -9.64 11.61 10.92
N VAL A 135 -8.37 11.32 10.66
CA VAL A 135 -7.85 9.96 10.58
C VAL A 135 -6.59 9.81 11.41
N ASP A 136 -6.36 8.59 11.88
CA ASP A 136 -5.08 8.13 12.38
C ASP A 136 -4.33 7.46 11.22
N LEU A 137 -3.22 8.06 10.81
CA LEU A 137 -2.31 7.51 9.82
C LEU A 137 -1.16 6.81 10.55
N TYR A 138 -1.11 5.48 10.46
CA TYR A 138 0.06 4.70 10.85
C TYR A 138 0.97 4.55 9.63
N LEU A 139 2.19 5.06 9.69
CA LEU A 139 3.07 5.18 8.53
C LEU A 139 4.49 4.70 8.84
N TYR A 140 5.00 3.81 7.99
CA TYR A 140 6.40 3.43 7.91
C TYR A 140 6.93 3.74 6.51
N VAL A 141 8.09 4.38 6.42
CA VAL A 141 8.76 4.64 5.15
C VAL A 141 10.27 4.47 5.29
N ASP A 142 10.86 3.68 4.41
CA ASP A 142 12.30 3.61 4.15
C ASP A 142 12.56 3.68 2.64
N LYS A 143 13.79 3.42 2.18
CA LYS A 143 14.12 3.48 0.75
C LYS A 143 13.57 2.32 -0.08
N ASP A 144 13.16 1.21 0.52
CA ASP A 144 12.63 0.05 -0.18
C ASP A 144 11.10 0.00 -0.17
N THR A 145 10.46 0.60 0.83
CA THR A 145 9.06 0.37 1.17
C THR A 145 8.38 1.58 1.81
N VAL A 146 7.11 1.75 1.47
CA VAL A 146 6.10 2.56 2.18
C VAL A 146 4.99 1.61 2.64
N ILE A 147 4.68 1.64 3.94
CA ILE A 147 3.49 0.99 4.52
C ILE A 147 2.66 2.08 5.16
N TYR A 148 1.38 2.15 4.80
CA TYR A 148 0.45 3.09 5.42
C TYR A 148 -0.83 2.37 5.83
N CYS A 149 -1.40 2.80 6.95
CA CYS A 149 -2.75 2.46 7.37
C CYS A 149 -3.50 3.73 7.72
N VAL A 150 -4.60 3.97 7.02
CA VAL A 150 -5.55 5.05 7.33
C VAL A 150 -6.68 4.44 8.13
N TYR A 151 -6.73 4.80 9.40
CA TYR A 151 -7.73 4.35 10.36
C TYR A 151 -8.67 5.51 10.69
N ALA A 152 -9.94 5.36 10.33
CA ALA A 152 -10.98 6.32 10.66
C ALA A 152 -11.23 6.30 12.17
N ASN A 153 -10.94 7.42 12.83
CA ASN A 153 -11.06 7.55 14.26
C ASN A 153 -11.58 8.94 14.65
N ASP A 154 -12.59 9.41 13.93
CA ASP A 154 -13.21 10.69 14.20
C ASP A 154 -14.40 10.52 15.17
N ASP A 155 -14.31 11.12 16.36
CA ASP A 155 -15.38 11.05 17.35
C ASP A 155 -16.61 11.88 16.93
N GLU A 156 -16.44 12.83 16.00
CA GLU A 156 -17.55 13.60 15.42
C GLU A 156 -18.32 12.78 14.37
N ILE A 157 -17.74 11.69 13.86
CA ILE A 157 -18.35 10.83 12.83
C ILE A 157 -18.30 9.35 13.27
N PRO A 158 -19.08 8.96 14.30
CA PRO A 158 -19.03 7.61 14.86
C PRO A 158 -19.38 6.50 13.87
N SER A 159 -20.19 6.80 12.84
CA SER A 159 -20.59 5.84 11.80
C SER A 159 -19.43 5.35 10.94
N GLU A 160 -18.34 6.11 10.89
CA GLU A 160 -17.15 5.75 10.12
C GLU A 160 -16.02 5.22 11.01
N LYS A 161 -16.14 5.30 12.33
CA LYS A 161 -15.11 4.84 13.28
C LYS A 161 -14.76 3.37 13.05
N GLY A 162 -13.47 3.07 13.02
CA GLY A 162 -12.95 1.72 12.79
C GLY A 162 -12.73 1.35 11.33
N ARG A 163 -13.21 2.16 10.38
CA ARG A 163 -12.97 1.91 8.96
C ARG A 163 -11.49 2.05 8.64
N THR A 164 -10.94 1.02 8.02
CA THR A 164 -9.49 0.90 7.85
C THR A 164 -9.12 0.63 6.40
N THR A 165 -8.08 1.29 5.91
CA THR A 165 -7.42 0.93 4.66
C THR A 165 -5.92 0.83 4.87
N ILE A 166 -5.32 -0.23 4.35
CA ILE A 166 -3.89 -0.48 4.38
C ILE A 166 -3.36 -0.51 2.96
N GLY A 167 -2.23 0.15 2.75
CA GLY A 167 -1.49 0.10 1.50
C GLY A 167 -0.02 -0.17 1.73
N PHE A 168 0.57 -0.85 0.75
CA PHE A 168 2.00 -1.09 0.65
C PHE A 168 2.46 -0.68 -0.75
N ILE A 169 3.59 0.02 -0.81
CA ILE A 169 4.28 0.38 -2.04
C ILE A 169 5.75 0.04 -1.81
N GLY A 170 6.33 -0.90 -2.55
CA GLY A 170 7.70 -1.28 -2.28
C GLY A 170 8.14 -2.63 -2.80
N LEU A 171 9.28 -3.06 -2.30
CA LEU A 171 9.87 -4.37 -2.55
C LEU A 171 9.49 -5.37 -1.44
N PRO A 172 9.20 -6.64 -1.77
CA PRO A 172 9.25 -7.73 -0.79
C PRO A 172 10.58 -7.72 -0.01
N ASP A 173 10.54 -8.05 1.27
CA ASP A 173 11.72 -8.09 2.15
C ASP A 173 12.64 -9.26 1.85
N GLU A 174 12.06 -10.38 1.43
CA GLU A 174 12.82 -11.55 0.99
C GLU A 174 12.39 -11.96 -0.42
N PHE A 175 13.38 -12.38 -1.21
CA PHE A 175 13.19 -12.93 -2.54
C PHE A 175 13.67 -14.38 -2.57
N TYR A 176 12.84 -15.27 -3.10
CA TYR A 176 13.15 -16.70 -3.17
C TYR A 176 13.50 -17.17 -4.58
N GLN A 177 13.55 -16.24 -5.54
CA GLN A 177 14.04 -16.51 -6.88
C GLN A 177 15.29 -15.68 -7.15
N PRO A 178 16.37 -16.32 -7.62
CA PRO A 178 17.59 -15.60 -7.96
C PRO A 178 17.38 -14.85 -9.29
N GLU A 179 17.25 -13.53 -9.20
CA GLU A 179 17.23 -12.61 -10.35
C GLU A 179 18.70 -12.40 -10.76
N LEU A 180 19.21 -13.18 -11.73
CA LEU A 180 20.65 -13.26 -12.04
C LEU A 180 21.12 -12.29 -13.15
N PHE A 181 20.24 -11.46 -13.69
CA PHE A 181 20.59 -10.56 -14.80
C PHE A 181 20.56 -9.11 -14.34
N SER A 182 21.59 -8.36 -14.73
CA SER A 182 21.68 -6.91 -14.52
C SER A 182 21.02 -6.17 -15.69
N PRO A 183 20.17 -5.16 -15.45
CA PRO A 183 19.75 -4.68 -14.13
C PRO A 183 18.80 -5.67 -13.45
N TYR A 184 18.98 -5.87 -12.14
CA TYR A 184 18.17 -6.79 -11.34
C TYR A 184 16.66 -6.46 -11.47
N SER A 185 15.87 -7.44 -11.90
CA SER A 185 14.41 -7.36 -11.91
C SER A 185 13.89 -7.61 -10.50
N TYR A 186 13.52 -6.55 -9.77
CA TYR A 186 12.81 -6.73 -8.51
C TYR A 186 11.30 -6.51 -8.72
N PRO A 187 10.41 -7.35 -8.15
CA PRO A 187 8.98 -7.10 -8.17
C PRO A 187 8.67 -5.91 -7.25
N PHE A 188 8.75 -4.71 -7.79
CA PHE A 188 8.24 -3.53 -7.12
C PHE A 188 6.72 -3.57 -7.17
N SER A 189 6.10 -3.61 -6.00
CA SER A 189 4.72 -4.02 -5.79
C SER A 189 3.89 -2.90 -5.18
N VAL A 190 2.60 -2.89 -5.54
CA VAL A 190 1.56 -2.21 -4.77
C VAL A 190 0.53 -3.23 -4.30
N LEU A 191 0.19 -3.19 -3.00
CA LEU A 191 -0.87 -3.97 -2.37
C LEU A 191 -1.84 -3.02 -1.68
N LEU A 192 -3.15 -3.28 -1.78
CA LEU A 192 -4.19 -2.45 -1.17
C LEU A 192 -5.27 -3.32 -0.52
N SER A 193 -5.74 -2.92 0.66
CA SER A 193 -6.76 -3.68 1.41
C SER A 193 -8.20 -3.34 1.00
N GLY A 194 -8.35 -2.47 0.01
CA GLY A 194 -9.59 -2.05 -0.63
C GLY A 194 -9.25 -1.33 -1.94
N GLY A 195 -10.13 -1.41 -2.94
CA GLY A 195 -9.89 -0.87 -4.28
C GLY A 195 -8.68 -1.45 -5.01
N ALA A 196 -8.19 -2.62 -4.58
CA ALA A 196 -7.10 -3.30 -5.27
C ALA A 196 -7.49 -3.58 -6.72
N TYR A 197 -6.51 -3.58 -7.63
CA TYR A 197 -6.77 -3.87 -9.04
C TYR A 197 -7.21 -5.34 -9.24
N ALA A 198 -6.72 -6.26 -8.41
CA ALA A 198 -7.07 -7.66 -8.44
C ALA A 198 -7.21 -8.23 -7.03
N GLN A 199 -8.11 -9.19 -6.88
CA GLN A 199 -8.32 -9.92 -5.63
C GLN A 199 -7.13 -10.83 -5.32
N ASN A 200 -6.69 -10.85 -4.07
CA ASN A 200 -5.64 -11.71 -3.54
C ASN A 200 -4.35 -11.62 -4.36
N ALA A 201 -3.98 -10.41 -4.76
CA ALA A 201 -2.82 -10.21 -5.59
C ALA A 201 -2.17 -8.84 -5.43
N ALA A 202 -0.87 -8.79 -5.70
CA ALA A 202 -0.10 -7.57 -5.86
C ALA A 202 -0.09 -7.16 -7.34
N ILE A 203 -0.09 -5.85 -7.60
CA ILE A 203 0.33 -5.33 -8.91
C ILE A 203 1.84 -5.07 -8.88
N VAL A 204 2.58 -5.54 -9.88
CA VAL A 204 4.05 -5.50 -9.87
C VAL A 204 4.63 -4.99 -11.20
N THR A 205 5.78 -4.30 -11.12
CA THR A 205 6.47 -3.69 -12.27
C THR A 205 7.12 -4.70 -13.22
N ASN A 206 7.49 -5.89 -12.73
CA ASN A 206 8.36 -6.80 -13.46
C ASN A 206 7.99 -8.29 -13.31
N ARG A 207 8.43 -9.10 -14.28
CA ARG A 207 8.30 -10.56 -14.31
C ARG A 207 9.51 -11.23 -13.67
N SER A 208 9.32 -12.47 -13.22
CA SER A 208 10.45 -13.34 -12.93
C SER A 208 11.23 -13.62 -14.22
N LYS A 209 12.51 -13.97 -14.11
CA LYS A 209 13.34 -14.39 -15.25
C LYS A 209 12.80 -15.60 -16.04
N PHE A 210 11.83 -16.32 -15.49
CA PHE A 210 11.23 -17.51 -16.10
C PHE A 210 10.12 -17.17 -17.10
N VAL A 211 9.74 -15.90 -17.20
CA VAL A 211 8.66 -15.43 -18.07
C VAL A 211 9.16 -14.27 -18.95
N ALA A 212 8.79 -14.27 -20.24
CA ALA A 212 9.19 -13.22 -21.19
C ALA A 212 8.82 -11.82 -20.67
N SER A 213 9.69 -10.81 -20.87
CA SER A 213 9.49 -9.44 -20.39
C SER A 213 8.13 -8.86 -20.83
N ALA A 214 7.41 -8.21 -19.91
CA ALA A 214 6.16 -7.52 -20.22
C ALA A 214 6.37 -6.01 -20.38
N THR A 215 5.58 -5.42 -21.28
CA THR A 215 5.50 -3.97 -21.49
C THR A 215 4.45 -3.30 -20.59
N THR A 216 3.82 -4.03 -19.67
CA THR A 216 2.83 -3.51 -18.71
C THR A 216 3.03 -4.15 -17.34
N SER A 217 2.47 -3.53 -16.31
CA SER A 217 2.40 -4.13 -14.98
C SER A 217 1.55 -5.39 -15.02
N ARG A 218 1.84 -6.31 -14.10
CA ARG A 218 1.10 -7.57 -13.98
C ARG A 218 0.56 -7.73 -12.58
N VAL A 219 -0.42 -8.61 -12.49
CA VAL A 219 -0.93 -9.12 -11.23
C VAL A 219 -0.17 -10.40 -10.89
N VAL A 220 0.26 -10.54 -9.64
CA VAL A 220 0.85 -11.78 -9.10
C VAL A 220 0.12 -12.13 -7.82
N SER A 221 -0.33 -13.38 -7.73
CA SER A 221 -1.08 -13.85 -6.58
C SER A 221 -0.30 -13.68 -5.29
N THR A 222 -1.03 -13.35 -4.24
CA THR A 222 -0.54 -13.32 -2.87
C THR A 222 -1.19 -14.43 -2.08
N PHE A 223 -0.46 -14.99 -1.13
CA PHE A 223 -1.00 -16.00 -0.25
C PHE A 223 -0.34 -15.90 1.12
N PHE A 224 -0.94 -16.56 2.09
CA PHE A 224 -0.37 -16.77 3.41
C PHE A 224 -0.50 -18.25 3.77
N TRP A 225 0.30 -18.74 4.71
CA TRP A 225 0.22 -20.13 5.13
C TRP A 225 -1.02 -20.35 6.02
N ASP A 226 -2.17 -20.53 5.37
CA ASP A 226 -3.48 -20.75 6.00
C ASP A 226 -3.48 -21.93 6.99
N LYS A 227 -2.66 -22.96 6.72
CA LYS A 227 -2.47 -24.14 7.58
C LYS A 227 -1.89 -23.82 8.96
N VAL A 228 -1.28 -22.66 9.14
CA VAL A 228 -0.85 -22.21 10.48
C VAL A 228 -2.07 -21.90 11.36
N PHE A 229 -3.25 -21.68 10.76
CA PHE A 229 -4.47 -21.24 11.46
C PHE A 229 -5.58 -22.30 11.55
N LEU A 230 -5.25 -23.59 11.47
CA LEU A 230 -6.25 -24.67 11.45
C LEU A 230 -7.19 -24.71 12.67
N LYS A 231 -6.82 -24.04 13.78
CA LYS A 231 -7.69 -23.71 14.90
C LYS A 231 -7.08 -22.50 15.62
N ALA A 232 -7.90 -21.69 16.29
CA ALA A 232 -7.36 -20.80 17.34
C ALA A 232 -6.52 -21.68 18.29
N PRO A 233 -5.22 -21.40 18.50
CA PRO A 233 -4.31 -22.36 19.15
C PRO A 233 -4.72 -22.68 20.59
N SER A 234 -5.61 -21.90 21.18
CA SER A 234 -6.27 -22.21 22.45
C SER A 234 -7.55 -21.38 22.61
N ASN A 235 -8.40 -21.79 23.55
CA ASN A 235 -9.52 -20.97 24.05
C ASN A 235 -9.03 -19.76 24.87
N GLU A 236 -7.71 -19.64 25.10
CA GLU A 236 -7.05 -18.60 25.90
C GLU A 236 -6.71 -17.33 25.09
N GLY A 237 -7.16 -17.22 23.84
CA GLY A 237 -7.00 -15.97 23.05
C GLY A 237 -5.63 -15.76 22.40
N LYS A 238 -4.86 -16.83 22.16
CA LYS A 238 -3.55 -16.70 21.49
C LYS A 238 -3.72 -16.32 20.01
N ILE A 239 -3.09 -15.21 19.62
CA ILE A 239 -3.07 -14.68 18.26
C ILE A 239 -1.81 -15.20 17.55
N VAL A 240 -1.96 -15.55 16.28
CA VAL A 240 -0.83 -15.90 15.42
C VAL A 240 -0.70 -14.86 14.31
N PHE A 241 0.52 -14.42 14.07
CA PHE A 241 0.90 -13.56 12.95
C PHE A 241 1.59 -14.39 11.88
N THR A 242 1.17 -14.24 10.62
CA THR A 242 1.88 -14.78 9.45
C THR A 242 2.22 -13.66 8.49
N PRO A 243 3.38 -13.69 7.84
CA PRO A 243 3.68 -12.81 6.73
C PRO A 243 2.81 -13.16 5.51
N LEU A 244 2.73 -12.20 4.58
CA LEU A 244 2.15 -12.38 3.25
C LEU A 244 3.25 -12.75 2.26
N TYR A 245 2.95 -13.66 1.37
CA TYR A 245 3.85 -14.15 0.34
C TYR A 245 3.36 -13.78 -1.05
N LEU A 246 4.29 -13.69 -2.00
CA LEU A 246 4.06 -13.39 -3.41
C LEU A 246 4.47 -14.62 -4.25
N GLY A 247 3.58 -15.06 -5.13
CA GLY A 247 3.89 -16.14 -6.06
C GLY A 247 2.67 -16.71 -6.76
N ASP A 248 2.87 -17.30 -7.94
CA ASP A 248 1.84 -17.99 -8.72
C ASP A 248 2.42 -19.20 -9.48
N THR A 249 1.63 -19.85 -10.34
CA THR A 249 2.08 -21.03 -11.10
C THR A 249 3.14 -20.71 -12.16
N ALA A 250 3.27 -19.44 -12.57
CA ALA A 250 4.24 -19.00 -13.56
C ALA A 250 5.52 -18.46 -12.92
N ASP A 251 5.39 -17.64 -11.89
CA ASP A 251 6.48 -17.04 -11.12
C ASP A 251 6.95 -17.92 -9.96
N GLY A 252 6.28 -19.03 -9.65
CA GLY A 252 6.57 -19.83 -8.46
C GLY A 252 6.50 -19.02 -7.17
N PHE A 253 7.15 -19.50 -6.11
CA PHE A 253 7.30 -18.74 -4.88
C PHE A 253 8.37 -17.66 -5.06
N ARG A 254 7.96 -16.38 -5.05
CA ARG A 254 8.80 -15.26 -5.49
C ARG A 254 9.32 -14.40 -4.35
N GLY A 255 8.48 -14.08 -3.36
CA GLY A 255 8.91 -13.23 -2.24
C GLY A 255 8.02 -13.27 -1.02
N LYS A 256 8.48 -12.64 0.05
CA LYS A 256 7.77 -12.47 1.33
C LYS A 256 7.78 -11.00 1.72
N TYR A 257 6.62 -10.48 2.09
CA TYR A 257 6.47 -9.14 2.62
C TYR A 257 6.61 -9.14 4.14
N ASP A 258 7.17 -8.06 4.68
CA ASP A 258 7.30 -7.79 6.11
C ASP A 258 6.74 -6.40 6.47
N GLY A 259 6.54 -6.15 7.76
CA GLY A 259 6.00 -4.88 8.31
C GLY A 259 4.47 -4.81 8.40
N PHE A 260 3.78 -5.78 7.82
CA PHE A 260 2.37 -6.06 8.09
C PHE A 260 2.17 -7.58 8.14
N TYR A 261 1.24 -8.04 8.97
CA TYR A 261 1.01 -9.46 9.18
C TYR A 261 -0.47 -9.80 9.09
N ILE A 262 -0.78 -10.92 8.44
CA ILE A 262 -2.10 -11.51 8.52
C ILE A 262 -2.22 -12.19 9.87
N TYR A 263 -3.36 -12.05 10.52
CA TYR A 263 -3.56 -12.66 11.84
C TYR A 263 -4.88 -13.39 11.96
N LYS A 264 -4.88 -14.46 12.77
CA LYS A 264 -6.09 -15.11 13.27
C LYS A 264 -5.95 -15.40 14.76
N GLY A 265 -7.07 -15.36 15.46
CA GLY A 265 -7.17 -15.63 16.89
C GLY A 265 -8.59 -15.35 17.40
N SER A 266 -8.74 -15.27 18.71
CA SER A 266 -9.99 -14.91 19.38
C SER A 266 -9.71 -14.00 20.57
N GLY A 267 -10.75 -13.32 21.09
CA GLY A 267 -10.64 -12.53 22.32
C GLY A 267 -10.03 -11.14 22.18
N PHE A 268 -9.94 -10.61 20.95
CA PHE A 268 -9.53 -9.23 20.66
C PHE A 268 -10.64 -8.46 19.95
N ILE A 269 -10.56 -7.14 20.02
CA ILE A 269 -11.36 -6.19 19.27
C ILE A 269 -10.44 -5.49 18.26
N TYR A 270 -10.96 -5.18 17.07
CA TYR A 270 -10.22 -4.39 16.10
C TYR A 270 -9.87 -3.01 16.68
N GLY A 271 -8.60 -2.64 16.58
CA GLY A 271 -8.01 -1.48 17.24
C GLY A 271 -7.17 -1.82 18.47
N ASP A 272 -7.27 -3.03 19.01
CA ASP A 272 -6.45 -3.50 20.14
C ASP A 272 -4.96 -3.50 19.81
N ILE A 273 -4.15 -3.41 20.87
CA ILE A 273 -2.70 -3.57 20.81
C ILE A 273 -2.34 -4.90 21.45
N VAL A 274 -1.64 -5.75 20.70
CA VAL A 274 -1.08 -7.02 21.16
C VAL A 274 0.40 -6.82 21.43
N GLU A 275 0.85 -7.25 22.60
CA GLU A 275 2.26 -7.27 22.96
C GLU A 275 2.84 -8.66 22.74
N VAL A 276 3.92 -8.72 21.96
CA VAL A 276 4.67 -9.95 21.70
C VAL A 276 6.08 -9.76 22.23
N ILE A 277 6.54 -10.68 23.08
CA ILE A 277 7.90 -10.69 23.56
C ILE A 277 8.75 -11.50 22.57
N GLU A 278 9.67 -10.83 21.89
CA GLU A 278 10.62 -11.46 20.98
C GLU A 278 12.02 -10.95 21.33
N ASN A 279 12.99 -11.85 21.52
CA ASN A 279 14.37 -11.50 21.88
C ASN A 279 14.50 -10.58 23.12
N ASN A 280 13.63 -10.78 24.13
CA ASN A 280 13.52 -9.93 25.33
C ASN A 280 13.07 -8.48 25.08
N GLU A 281 12.59 -8.16 23.88
CA GLU A 281 11.95 -6.88 23.58
C GLU A 281 10.43 -7.03 23.46
N VAL A 282 9.70 -6.09 24.03
CA VAL A 282 8.24 -6.01 23.86
C VAL A 282 7.96 -5.32 22.53
N GLN A 283 7.35 -6.05 21.60
CA GLN A 283 6.88 -5.53 20.33
C GLN A 283 5.36 -5.33 20.39
N LYS A 284 4.91 -4.16 19.95
CA LYS A 284 3.49 -3.79 19.94
C LYS A 284 2.92 -3.89 18.54
N TYR A 285 1.80 -4.60 18.42
CA TYR A 285 1.08 -4.80 17.17
C TYR A 285 -0.34 -4.28 17.29
N LYS A 286 -0.70 -3.29 16.49
CA LYS A 286 -2.08 -2.83 16.39
C LYS A 286 -2.85 -3.67 15.39
N LEU A 287 -4.01 -4.15 15.80
CA LEU A 287 -4.87 -5.04 15.03
C LEU A 287 -5.91 -4.25 14.24
N PHE A 288 -6.09 -4.57 12.96
CA PHE A 288 -7.03 -3.90 12.06
C PHE A 288 -7.90 -4.88 11.28
N TYR A 289 -9.08 -4.39 10.87
CA TYR A 289 -9.99 -5.10 9.98
C TYR A 289 -10.35 -4.23 8.78
N THR A 290 -10.17 -4.77 7.58
CA THR A 290 -10.27 -3.99 6.35
C THR A 290 -11.46 -4.37 5.47
N TYR A 291 -12.37 -5.22 5.97
CA TYR A 291 -13.51 -5.69 5.17
C TYR A 291 -14.65 -4.66 5.10
N ALA A 292 -15.06 -4.30 3.88
CA ALA A 292 -16.27 -3.51 3.63
C ALA A 292 -17.41 -4.37 3.07
N SER A 293 -18.28 -4.90 3.93
CA SER A 293 -19.46 -5.67 3.48
C SER A 293 -20.45 -4.86 2.64
N SER A 294 -20.47 -3.53 2.80
CA SER A 294 -21.39 -2.61 2.11
C SER A 294 -20.93 -2.22 0.69
N VAL A 295 -19.73 -2.62 0.27
CA VAL A 295 -19.16 -2.24 -1.03
C VAL A 295 -19.04 -3.47 -1.91
N SER A 296 -19.97 -3.56 -2.86
CA SER A 296 -19.91 -4.59 -3.90
C SER A 296 -18.67 -4.41 -4.76
N GLY A 297 -17.96 -5.50 -5.03
CA GLY A 297 -16.75 -5.47 -5.85
C GLY A 297 -15.58 -4.74 -5.19
N GLN A 298 -15.45 -4.75 -3.86
CA GLN A 298 -14.19 -4.35 -3.25
C GLN A 298 -13.18 -5.49 -3.34
N TYR A 299 -12.09 -5.29 -4.09
CA TYR A 299 -10.98 -6.25 -4.09
C TYR A 299 -9.92 -5.90 -3.03
N ASN A 300 -9.32 -6.96 -2.47
CA ASN A 300 -8.31 -6.90 -1.42
C ASN A 300 -7.07 -7.71 -1.83
N SER A 301 -5.89 -7.10 -1.77
CA SER A 301 -4.60 -7.74 -2.08
C SER A 301 -4.11 -8.75 -1.04
N PHE A 302 -4.67 -8.81 0.16
CA PHE A 302 -4.07 -9.52 1.30
C PHE A 302 -4.58 -10.96 1.53
N GLY A 303 -5.62 -11.42 0.82
CA GLY A 303 -6.20 -12.76 1.02
C GLY A 303 -7.05 -12.91 2.30
N GLU A 304 -6.89 -12.00 3.24
CA GLU A 304 -7.58 -11.92 4.53
C GLU A 304 -7.78 -10.43 4.89
N TYR A 305 -8.75 -10.15 5.76
CA TYR A 305 -9.09 -8.77 6.17
C TYR A 305 -8.50 -8.38 7.52
N ALA A 306 -8.04 -9.35 8.30
CA ALA A 306 -7.38 -9.16 9.58
C ALA A 306 -5.88 -8.93 9.36
N VAL A 307 -5.45 -7.68 9.54
CA VAL A 307 -4.05 -7.25 9.35
C VAL A 307 -3.53 -6.57 10.61
N ALA A 308 -2.34 -6.94 11.04
CA ALA A 308 -1.63 -6.35 12.17
C ALA A 308 -0.44 -5.52 11.67
N LEU A 309 -0.23 -4.34 12.28
CA LEU A 309 0.93 -3.51 12.03
C LEU A 309 1.73 -3.32 13.31
N ARG A 310 3.05 -3.38 13.20
CA ARG A 310 3.91 -3.00 14.31
C ARG A 310 3.89 -1.49 14.51
N ILE A 311 3.75 -1.05 15.76
CA ILE A 311 3.68 0.37 16.15
C ILE A 311 4.72 0.69 17.23
N GLU A 312 5.00 1.99 17.43
CA GLU A 312 5.91 2.51 18.47
C GLU A 312 5.42 2.19 19.91
#